data_AF-A0A534LQS0-F1
#
_entry.id   AF-A0A534LQS0-F1
#
_cell.length_a   1.000
_cell.length_b   1.000
_cell.length_c   1.000
_cell.angle_alpha   90.00
_cell.angle_beta   90.00
_cell.angle_gamma   90.00
#
_symmetry.space_group_name_H-M   'P 1'
#
loop_
_entity.id
_entity.type
_entity.pdbx_description
1 polymer ?
#
loop_
_entity_poly.entity_id
_entity_poly.type
_entity_poly.pdbx_seq_one_letter_code
_entity_poly.pdbx_strand_id
1 'polypeptide(L)' 'MRSTPVPVAVNDDSVDEVIAIHVIEHLPNTVRVMEELFRITHPGAGITIEVPHYRHSNA' A
#
# COMPACT_ATOMS: atom_id res chain seq x y z
N MET A 1 -4.48 18.66 -14.44
CA MET A 1 -4.16 17.36 -13.82
C MET A 1 -2.81 17.52 -13.15
N ARG A 2 -2.76 17.74 -11.82
CA ARG A 2 -1.50 17.95 -11.11
C ARG A 2 -1.06 16.59 -10.53
N SER A 3 0.08 16.08 -10.97
CA SER A 3 0.72 14.92 -10.33
C SER A 3 1.13 15.32 -8.92
N THR A 4 0.50 14.73 -7.92
CA THR A 4 1.00 14.72 -6.55
C THR A 4 2.29 13.89 -6.54
N PRO A 5 3.41 14.37 -5.98
CA PRO A 5 4.62 13.56 -5.84
C PRO A 5 4.32 12.36 -4.95
N VAL A 6 4.59 11.15 -5.41
CA VAL A 6 4.51 9.93 -4.60
C VAL A 6 5.61 10.01 -3.53
N PRO A 7 5.33 9.74 -2.24
CA PRO A 7 6.36 9.71 -1.22
C PRO A 7 7.30 8.52 -1.48
N VAL A 8 8.57 8.84 -1.71
CA VAL A 8 9.69 7.96 -2.07
C VAL A 8 9.55 7.31 -3.45
N ALA A 9 10.47 7.65 -4.36
CA ALA A 9 10.55 7.04 -5.68
C ALA A 9 11.12 5.62 -5.53
N VAL A 10 10.27 4.67 -5.15
CA VAL A 10 10.60 3.24 -5.20
C VAL A 10 10.60 2.80 -6.66
N ASN A 11 11.66 2.11 -7.07
CA ASN A 11 11.75 1.57 -8.42
C ASN A 11 10.70 0.48 -8.63
N ASP A 12 10.29 0.31 -9.88
CA ASP A 12 9.44 -0.82 -10.28
C ASP A 12 10.17 -2.14 -9.96
N ASP A 13 9.40 -3.18 -9.59
CA ASP A 13 9.90 -4.54 -9.34
C ASP A 13 11.12 -4.62 -8.40
N SER A 14 11.21 -3.74 -7.38
CA SER A 14 12.39 -3.62 -6.50
C SER A 14 12.15 -4.00 -5.05
N VAL A 15 10.92 -4.37 -4.70
CA VAL A 15 10.51 -4.71 -3.33
C VAL A 15 10.19 -6.20 -3.22
N ASP A 16 10.86 -6.89 -2.30
CA ASP A 16 10.64 -8.32 -2.02
C ASP A 16 9.45 -8.58 -1.08
N GLU A 17 9.17 -7.64 -0.17
CA GLU A 17 8.11 -7.77 0.82
C GLU A 17 7.49 -6.41 1.21
N VAL A 18 6.17 -6.39 1.35
CA VAL A 18 5.41 -5.26 1.89
C VAL A 18 4.64 -5.72 3.12
N ILE A 19 4.75 -4.94 4.20
CA ILE A 19 3.95 -5.11 5.43
C ILE A 19 3.24 -3.79 5.71
N ALA A 20 1.91 -3.79 5.59
CA ALA A 20 1.04 -2.65 5.86
C ALA A 20 0.12 -2.96 7.03
N ILE A 21 0.35 -2.30 8.17
CA ILE A 21 -0.37 -2.54 9.43
C ILE A 21 -1.14 -1.28 9.79
N HIS A 22 -2.48 -1.38 9.77
CA HIS A 22 -3.43 -0.35 10.22
C HIS A 22 -3.18 1.02 9.56
N VAL A 23 -2.91 1.00 8.25
CA VAL A 23 -2.52 2.19 7.48
C VAL A 23 -3.37 2.38 6.24
N ILE A 24 -3.72 1.32 5.52
CA ILE A 24 -4.37 1.40 4.21
C ILE A 24 -5.79 2.00 4.32
N GLU A 25 -6.48 1.78 5.43
CA GLU A 25 -7.81 2.29 5.74
C GLU A 25 -7.83 3.81 6.00
N HIS A 26 -6.70 4.40 6.35
CA HIS A 26 -6.55 5.84 6.57
C HIS A 26 -6.15 6.59 5.30
N LEU A 27 -5.81 5.86 4.23
CA LEU A 27 -5.37 6.48 2.98
C LEU A 27 -6.57 6.91 2.13
N PRO A 28 -6.47 8.05 1.44
CA PRO A 28 -7.60 8.63 0.72
C PRO A 28 -8.02 7.85 -0.53
N ASN A 29 -7.18 6.93 -1.02
CA ASN A 29 -7.47 6.13 -2.21
C ASN A 29 -6.79 4.76 -2.13
N THR A 30 -7.51 3.79 -1.57
CA THR A 30 -7.03 2.40 -1.42
C THR A 30 -6.65 1.77 -2.75
N VAL A 31 -7.42 1.97 -3.82
CA VAL A 31 -7.13 1.35 -5.12
C VAL A 31 -5.78 1.83 -5.67
N ARG A 32 -5.52 3.14 -5.63
CA ARG A 32 -4.23 3.68 -6.07
C ARG A 32 -3.06 3.18 -5.21
N VAL A 33 -3.30 2.93 -3.93
CA VAL A 33 -2.28 2.32 -3.06
C VAL A 33 -1.99 0.89 -3.51
N MET A 34 -3.02 0.09 -3.79
CA MET A 34 -2.84 -1.27 -4.29
C MET A 34 -2.11 -1.30 -5.64
N GLU A 35 -2.41 -0.36 -6.55
CA GLU A 35 -1.69 -0.19 -7.82
C GLU A 35 -0.21 0.11 -7.61
N GLU A 36 0.13 1.01 -6.68
CA GLU A 36 1.52 1.34 -6.37
C GLU A 36 2.24 0.20 -5.66
N LEU A 37 1.58 -0.52 -4.75
CA LEU A 37 2.15 -1.72 -4.12
C LEU A 37 2.48 -2.78 -5.17
N PHE A 38 1.58 -3.01 -6.13
CA PHE A 38 1.84 -3.91 -7.25
C PHE A 38 3.01 -3.45 -8.13
N ARG A 39 3.10 -2.15 -8.46
CA ARG A 39 4.18 -1.60 -9.29
C ARG A 39 5.57 -1.84 -8.69
N ILE A 40 5.70 -1.66 -7.37
CA ILE A 40 7.01 -1.68 -6.71
C ILE A 40 7.47 -3.10 -6.35
N THR A 41 6.55 -4.05 -6.21
CA THR A 41 6.86 -5.42 -5.83
C THR A 41 7.20 -6.28 -7.04
N HIS A 42 8.31 -7.03 -6.99
CA HIS A 42 8.66 -7.93 -8.08
C HIS A 42 7.68 -9.12 -8.18
N PRO A 43 7.61 -9.85 -9.31
CA PRO A 43 6.81 -11.06 -9.41
C PRO A 43 7.18 -12.09 -8.33
N GLY A 44 6.20 -12.48 -7.51
CA GLY A 44 6.39 -13.43 -6.41
C GLY A 44 6.71 -12.80 -5.05
N ALA A 45 6.84 -11.48 -4.95
CA ALA A 45 6.96 -10.76 -3.69
C ALA A 45 5.70 -10.92 -2.81
N GLY A 46 5.89 -10.84 -1.49
CA GLY A 46 4.82 -10.95 -0.51
C GLY A 46 4.22 -9.59 -0.16
N ILE A 47 2.89 -9.49 -0.07
CA ILE A 47 2.20 -8.30 0.44
C ILE A 47 1.27 -8.74 1.58
N THR A 48 1.58 -8.31 2.80
CA THR A 48 0.76 -8.55 3.99
C THR A 48 0.07 -7.25 4.40
N ILE A 49 -1.26 -7.30 4.49
CA ILE A 49 -2.09 -6.17 4.90
C ILE A 49 -2.91 -6.57 6.12
N GLU A 50 -2.71 -5.86 7.22
CA GLU A 50 -3.50 -5.98 8.45
C GLU A 50 -4.31 -4.71 8.64
N VAL A 51 -5.63 -4.85 8.80
CA VAL A 51 -6.55 -3.74 9.11
C VAL A 51 -7.45 -4.12 10.28
N PRO A 52 -7.94 -3.14 11.06
CA PRO A 52 -8.95 -3.37 12.08
C PRO A 52 -10.19 -4.03 11.51
N HIS A 53 -10.77 -4.95 12.28
CA HIS A 53 -12.10 -5.44 11.97
C HIS A 53 -13.11 -4.28 12.09
N TYR A 54 -14.02 -4.12 11.12
CA TYR A 54 -14.94 -2.98 11.02
C TYR A 54 -15.83 -2.69 12.25
N ARG A 55 -15.92 -3.64 13.20
CA ARG A 55 -16.68 -3.51 14.45
C ARG A 55 -15.82 -3.17 15.66
N HIS A 56 -14.53 -2.94 15.46
CA HIS A 56 -13.62 -2.60 16.54
C HIS A 56 -13.81 -1.12 16.91
N SER A 57 -13.80 -0.81 18.20
CA SER A 57 -14.16 0.53 18.71
C SER A 57 -13.18 1.65 18.34
N ASN A 58 -12.01 1.30 17.82
CA ASN A 58 -10.95 2.22 17.38
C ASN A 58 -10.62 2.04 15.89
N ALA A 59 -11.55 1.49 15.09
CA ALA A 59 -11.44 1.50 13.63
C ALA A 59 -11.73 2.90 13.07
#